data_AF-A0A2X2T580-F1
#
_entry.id   AF-A0A2X2T580-F1
#
_cell.length_a   1.000
_cell.length_b   1.000
_cell.length_c   1.000
_cell.angle_alpha   90.00
_cell.angle_beta   90.00
_cell.angle_gamma   90.00
#
_symmetry.space_group_name_H-M   'P 1'
#
loop_
_entity.id
_entity.type
_entity.pdbx_description
1 polymer ?
#
loop_
_entity_poly.entity_id
_entity_poly.type
_entity_poly.pdbx_seq_one_letter_code
_entity_poly.pdbx_strand_id
1 'polypeptide(L)' 'MYVAGIAEVLTNSKRFLADDYDVFLVANDKYGLYPEIAERAGMRIVNQYKRPVLNRTEKDKNAYAEIIFHLKEK' A
#
# COMPACT_ATOMS: atom_id res chain seq x y z
N MET A 1 7.15 -1.55 -14.57
CA MET A 1 5.81 -1.14 -15.00
C MET A 1 4.85 -0.95 -13.82
N TYR A 2 4.67 -1.94 -12.93
CA TYR A 2 3.76 -1.79 -11.77
C TYR A 2 4.30 -0.88 -10.66
N VAL A 3 5.44 -1.24 -10.04
CA VAL A 3 6.06 -0.49 -8.92
C VAL A 3 6.24 0.99 -9.26
N ALA A 4 6.84 1.27 -10.42
CA ALA A 4 7.07 2.63 -10.89
C ALA A 4 5.76 3.42 -11.08
N GLY A 5 4.74 2.81 -11.69
CA GLY A 5 3.45 3.48 -11.91
C GLY A 5 2.73 3.83 -10.60
N ILE A 6 2.73 2.93 -9.62
CA ILE A 6 2.13 3.23 -8.31
C ILE A 6 2.91 4.34 -7.60
N ALA A 7 4.25 4.29 -7.66
CA ALA A 7 5.08 5.33 -7.05
C ALA A 7 4.85 6.71 -7.70
N GLU A 8 4.68 6.77 -9.02
CA GLU A 8 4.34 8.01 -9.73
C GLU A 8 2.96 8.55 -9.34
N VAL A 9 1.96 7.69 -9.19
CA VAL A 9 0.62 8.10 -8.70
C VAL A 9 0.73 8.70 -7.30
N LEU A 10 1.39 8.00 -6.36
CA LEU A 10 1.58 8.50 -4.99
C LEU A 10 2.33 9.84 -4.97
N THR A 11 3.37 9.97 -5.79
CA THR A 11 4.14 11.21 -5.94
C THR A 11 3.27 12.35 -6.47
N ASN A 12 2.44 12.08 -7.48
CA ASN A 12 1.53 13.07 -8.03
C ASN A 12 0.43 13.48 -7.04
N SER A 13 -0.02 12.58 -6.19
CA SER A 13 -1.01 12.85 -5.14
C SER A 13 -0.47 13.80 -4.06
N LYS A 14 0.83 13.77 -3.75
CA LYS A 14 1.43 14.57 -2.66
C LYS A 14 1.06 16.06 -2.71
N ARG A 15 0.98 16.65 -3.91
CA ARG A 15 0.66 18.08 -4.07
C ARG A 15 -0.74 18.48 -3.56
N PHE A 16 -1.60 17.50 -3.30
CA PHE A 16 -2.96 17.70 -2.81
C PHE A 16 -3.14 17.26 -1.36
N LEU A 17 -2.08 16.73 -0.73
CA LEU A 17 -2.11 16.31 0.67
C LEU A 17 -1.69 17.48 1.56
N ALA A 18 -2.30 17.58 2.73
CA ALA A 18 -1.85 18.50 3.76
C ALA A 18 -0.50 18.04 4.34
N ASP A 19 0.24 18.95 4.96
CA ASP A 19 1.44 18.61 5.71
C ASP A 19 1.12 17.55 6.79
N ASP A 20 2.06 16.64 7.03
CA ASP A 20 1.93 15.51 7.97
C ASP A 20 0.76 14.53 7.68
N TYR A 21 0.39 14.39 6.41
CA TYR A 21 -0.68 13.46 5.98
C TYR A 21 -0.50 12.01 6.45
N ASP A 22 -1.62 11.32 6.53
CA ASP A 22 -1.71 9.86 6.68
C ASP A 22 -2.34 9.24 5.43
N VAL A 23 -1.61 8.36 4.74
CA VAL A 23 -2.12 7.59 3.60
C VAL A 23 -2.29 6.14 4.02
N PHE A 24 -3.52 5.63 3.99
CA PHE A 24 -3.83 4.22 4.22
C PHE A 24 -4.02 3.51 2.88
N LEU A 25 -3.02 2.75 2.48
CA LEU A 25 -3.04 2.00 1.23
C LEU A 25 -3.33 0.52 1.52
N VAL A 26 -4.38 -0.02 0.92
CA VAL A 26 -4.79 -1.42 1.10
C VAL A 26 -4.38 -2.23 -0.13
N ALA A 27 -3.60 -3.28 0.07
CA ALA A 27 -3.18 -4.15 -1.01
C ALA A 27 -2.88 -5.57 -0.56
N ASN A 28 -3.05 -6.54 -1.48
CA ASN A 28 -2.46 -7.86 -1.33
C ASN A 28 -1.02 -7.82 -1.81
N ASP A 29 -0.07 -7.75 -0.88
CA ASP A 29 1.34 -7.72 -1.21
C ASP A 29 1.99 -9.12 -1.12
N LYS A 30 1.74 -9.95 -2.14
CA LYS A 30 2.32 -11.31 -2.20
C LYS A 30 3.84 -11.31 -2.37
N TYR A 31 4.41 -10.26 -2.97
CA TYR A 31 5.81 -10.22 -3.39
C TYR A 31 6.67 -9.18 -2.63
N GLY A 32 6.10 -8.48 -1.65
CA GLY A 32 6.84 -7.47 -0.88
C GLY A 32 7.16 -6.21 -1.68
N LEU A 33 6.30 -5.81 -2.62
CA LEU A 33 6.52 -4.69 -3.54
C LEU A 33 6.29 -3.32 -2.88
N TYR A 34 5.43 -3.25 -1.87
CA TYR A 34 4.99 -1.97 -1.31
C TYR A 34 6.04 -1.20 -0.51
N PRO A 35 7.01 -1.85 0.18
CA PRO A 35 8.18 -1.16 0.71
C PRO A 35 8.98 -0.40 -0.37
N GLU A 36 9.18 -1.01 -1.55
CA GLU A 36 9.90 -0.37 -2.65
C GLU A 36 9.08 0.78 -3.27
N ILE A 37 7.77 0.60 -3.41
CA ILE A 37 6.86 1.65 -3.88
C ILE A 37 6.90 2.87 -2.95
N ALA A 38 6.83 2.65 -1.63
CA ALA A 38 6.88 3.72 -0.64
C ALA A 38 8.19 4.50 -0.72
N GLU A 39 9.33 3.80 -0.79
CA GLU A 39 10.64 4.44 -0.90
C GLU A 39 10.76 5.26 -2.19
N ARG A 40 10.34 4.71 -3.35
CA ARG A 40 10.36 5.43 -4.63
C ARG A 40 9.45 6.66 -4.63
N ALA A 41 8.34 6.63 -3.90
CA ALA A 41 7.44 7.76 -3.74
C ALA A 41 7.95 8.79 -2.71
N GLY A 42 9.10 8.58 -2.08
CA GLY A 42 9.59 9.42 -0.99
C GLY A 42 8.65 9.42 0.22
N MET A 43 8.06 8.27 0.52
CA MET A 43 7.21 8.03 1.68
C MET A 43 7.83 6.92 2.54
N ARG A 44 7.33 6.74 3.75
CA ARG A 44 7.72 5.64 4.64
C ARG A 44 6.50 4.93 5.20
N ILE A 45 6.58 3.61 5.29
CA ILE A 45 5.57 2.80 5.97
C ILE A 45 5.84 2.91 7.48
N VAL A 46 4.95 3.57 8.22
CA VAL A 46 5.07 3.71 9.68
C VAL A 46 4.32 2.60 10.42
N ASN A 47 3.29 2.02 9.82
CA ASN A 47 2.57 0.86 10.38
C ASN A 47 2.08 -0.08 9.26
N GLN A 48 1.92 -1.36 9.59
CA GLN A 48 1.30 -2.36 8.72
C GLN A 48 0.28 -3.18 9.50
N TYR A 49 -0.92 -3.33 8.94
CA TYR A 49 -1.98 -4.13 9.53
C TYR A 49 -2.37 -5.25 8.58
N LYS A 50 -2.46 -6.48 9.07
CA LYS A 50 -2.91 -7.63 8.26
C LYS A 50 -4.38 -7.89 8.55
N ARG A 51 -5.22 -7.85 7.52
CA ARG A 51 -6.64 -8.19 7.64
C ARG A 51 -6.91 -9.54 6.98
N PRO A 52 -7.36 -10.57 7.72
CA PRO A 52 -7.83 -11.80 7.12
C PRO A 52 -9.14 -11.53 6.37
N VAL A 53 -9.19 -11.87 5.08
CA VAL A 53 -10.41 -11.78 4.26
C VAL A 53 -11.11 -13.13 4.27
N LEU A 54 -12.14 -13.25 5.11
CA LEU A 54 -12.85 -14.51 5.38
C LEU A 54 -14.03 -14.78 4.43
N ASN A 55 -14.64 -13.73 3.86
CA ASN A 55 -15.80 -13.87 2.97
C ASN A 55 -15.37 -13.73 1.50
N ARG A 56 -15.36 -14.84 0.77
CA ARG A 56 -15.22 -14.83 -0.70
C ARG A 56 -16.25 -15.70 -1.37
N THR A 57 -16.66 -15.27 -2.55
CA THR A 57 -17.54 -15.99 -3.49
C THR A 57 -16.76 -16.90 -4.46
N GLU A 58 -15.42 -16.84 -4.48
CA GLU A 58 -14.57 -17.61 -5.40
C GLU A 58 -14.09 -18.95 -4.81
N LYS A 59 -14.01 -19.97 -5.67
CA LYS A 59 -13.71 -21.38 -5.35
C LYS A 59 -12.31 -21.66 -4.78
N ASP A 60 -11.42 -20.67 -4.71
CA ASP A 60 -10.01 -20.85 -4.31
C ASP A 60 -9.82 -20.62 -2.80
N LYS A 61 -9.42 -21.68 -2.09
CA LYS A 61 -9.30 -21.74 -0.61
C LYS A 61 -7.99 -21.18 -0.07
N ASN A 62 -7.12 -20.62 -0.92
CA ASN A 62 -5.85 -20.07 -0.47
C ASN A 62 -6.06 -18.84 0.44
N ALA A 63 -5.40 -18.84 1.60
CA ALA A 63 -5.42 -17.73 2.52
C ALA A 63 -4.95 -16.46 1.79
N TYR A 64 -5.83 -15.47 1.70
CA TYR A 64 -5.45 -14.15 1.20
C TYR A 64 -5.77 -13.12 2.25
N ALA A 65 -4.71 -12.40 2.59
CA ALA A 65 -4.71 -11.34 3.55
C ALA A 65 -4.43 -10.06 2.77
N GLU A 66 -5.21 -9.04 3.04
CA GLU A 66 -4.86 -7.69 2.64
C GLU A 66 -3.96 -7.10 3.71
N ILE A 67 -3.00 -6.30 3.28
CA ILE A 67 -2.16 -5.50 4.15
C ILE A 67 -2.61 -4.05 3.99
N ILE A 68 -2.88 -3.41 5.11
CA ILE A 68 -3.11 -1.98 5.19
C ILE A 68 -1.78 -1.34 5.55
N PHE A 69 -1.18 -0.63 4.60
CA PHE A 69 0.03 0.15 4.77
C PHE A 69 -0.33 1.56 5.20
N HIS A 70 0.15 1.97 6.37
CA HIS A 70 0.09 3.37 6.78
C HIS A 70 1.38 4.07 6.32
N LEU A 71 1.24 4.91 5.31
CA LEU A 71 2.30 5.71 4.72
C LEU A 71 2.25 7.15 5.27
N LYS A 72 3.42 7.68 5.62
CA LYS A 72 3.64 9.09 5.91
C LYS A 72 4.77 9.63 5.04
N GLU A 73 4.90 10.96 5.01
CA GLU A 73 6.08 11.59 4.45
C GLU A 73 7.38 11.13 5.13
N LYS A 74 8.46 11.11 4.36
CA LYS A 74 9.78 10.65 4.81
C LYS A 74 10.48 11.72 5.63
#